data_AF-Q2RTY1-F1
#
_entry.id   AF-Q2RTY1-F1
#
_cell.length_a   1.000
_cell.length_b   1.000
_cell.length_c   1.000
_cell.angle_alpha   90.00
_cell.angle_beta   90.00
_cell.angle_gamma   90.00
#
_symmetry.space_group_name_H-M   'P 1'
#
loop_
_entity.id
_entity.type
_entity.pdbx_description
1 polymer ?
#
loop_
_entity_poly.entity_id
_entity_poly.type
_entity_poly.pdbx_seq_one_letter_code
_entity_poly.pdbx_strand_id
1 'polypeptide(L)'
;MSAMPTAYHARNLFSLTMETRFGAHWHKTLAPETVAALADEIALGFNGQIEGPAYTLSGGAAPTQWRFPDGSVARTGQFGLDMDDDEADHGLARGEAAQ
;
A
#
# COMPACT_ATOMS: atom_id res chain seq x y z
N MET A 1 7.52 12.68 20.27
CA MET A 1 6.71 11.54 19.79
C MET A 1 7.25 11.17 18.42
N SER A 2 7.93 10.03 18.29
CA SER A 2 8.31 9.54 16.96
C SER A 2 7.02 9.08 16.29
N ALA A 3 6.56 9.80 15.27
CA ALA A 3 5.42 9.34 14.49
C ALA A 3 5.83 8.00 13.86
N MET A 4 5.10 6.94 14.20
CA MET A 4 5.37 5.62 13.65
C MET A 4 4.96 5.63 12.17
N PRO A 5 5.83 5.16 11.26
CA PRO A 5 5.48 4.99 9.85
C PRO A 5 4.22 4.13 9.71
N THR A 6 3.30 4.53 8.82
CA THR A 6 2.06 3.82 8.55
C THR A 6 1.82 3.71 7.03
N ALA A 7 0.95 2.80 6.62
CA ALA A 7 0.49 2.68 5.23
C ALA A 7 -0.09 4.00 4.72
N TYR A 8 -0.80 4.75 5.56
CA TYR A 8 -1.37 6.06 5.20
C TYR A 8 -0.30 7.10 4.89
N HIS A 9 0.78 7.15 5.69
CA HIS A 9 1.90 8.05 5.41
C HIS A 9 2.58 7.69 4.07
N ALA A 10 2.79 6.40 3.81
CA ALA A 10 3.35 5.92 2.56
C ALA A 10 2.47 6.26 1.35
N ARG A 11 1.15 6.02 1.45
CA ARG A 11 0.16 6.36 0.42
C ARG A 11 0.16 7.85 0.09
N ASN A 12 0.15 8.70 1.12
CA ASN A 12 0.14 10.15 0.93
C ASN A 12 1.42 10.62 0.23
N LEU A 13 2.58 10.12 0.65
CA LEU A 13 3.84 10.48 -0.01
C LEU A 13 3.84 9.99 -1.46
N PHE A 14 3.34 8.79 -1.74
CA PHE A 14 3.21 8.27 -3.09
C PHE A 14 2.36 9.20 -3.96
N SER A 15 1.13 9.52 -3.55
CA SER A 15 0.24 10.41 -4.30
C SER A 15 0.87 11.77 -4.55
N LEU A 16 1.45 12.40 -3.51
CA LEU A 16 2.12 13.69 -3.64
C LEU A 16 3.32 13.63 -4.60
N THR A 17 4.12 12.57 -4.52
CA THR A 17 5.28 12.38 -5.40
C THR A 17 4.84 12.24 -6.85
N MET A 18 3.81 11.42 -7.09
CA MET A 18 3.31 11.16 -8.44
C MET A 18 2.70 12.41 -9.07
N GLU A 19 1.86 13.13 -8.32
CA GLU A 19 1.23 14.36 -8.78
C GLU A 19 2.24 15.49 -9.01
N THR A 20 3.22 15.64 -8.11
CA THR A 20 4.22 16.72 -8.21
C THR A 20 5.21 16.50 -9.34
N ARG A 21 5.65 15.25 -9.57
CA ARG A 21 6.69 14.95 -10.57
C ARG A 21 6.13 14.68 -11.95
N PHE A 22 4.95 14.08 -12.05
CA PHE A 22 4.40 13.58 -13.31
C PHE A 22 3.02 14.16 -13.65
N GLY A 23 2.45 15.00 -12.76
CA GLY A 23 1.15 15.64 -12.95
C GLY A 23 -0.03 14.73 -12.61
N ALA A 24 -1.23 15.31 -12.54
CA ALA A 24 -2.46 14.62 -12.10
C ALA A 24 -2.87 13.41 -12.99
N HIS A 25 -2.34 13.31 -14.20
CA HIS A 25 -2.66 12.25 -15.16
C HIS A 25 -1.55 11.20 -15.30
N TRP A 26 -0.66 11.10 -14.31
CA TRP A 26 0.51 10.22 -14.32
C TRP A 26 0.18 8.76 -14.67
N HIS A 27 -0.99 8.27 -14.26
CA HIS A 27 -1.48 6.91 -14.53
C HIS A 27 -1.71 6.61 -16.02
N LYS A 28 -1.81 7.64 -16.87
CA LYS A 28 -1.95 7.49 -18.34
C LYS A 28 -0.62 7.61 -19.07
N THR A 29 0.39 8.18 -18.42
CA THR A 29 1.65 8.57 -19.06
C THR A 29 2.83 7.72 -18.61
N LEU A 30 2.76 7.12 -17.42
CA LEU A 30 3.80 6.25 -16.89
C LEU A 30 3.50 4.79 -17.20
N ALA A 31 4.57 4.03 -17.42
CA ALA A 31 4.48 2.59 -17.55
C ALA A 31 4.03 1.97 -16.20
N PRO A 32 3.09 1.01 -16.21
CA PRO A 32 2.66 0.24 -15.04
C PRO A 32 3.79 -0.22 -14.11
N GLU A 33 4.90 -0.68 -14.69
CA GLU A 33 6.06 -1.21 -13.98
C GLU A 33 6.81 -0.11 -13.23
N THR A 34 6.86 1.10 -13.78
CA THR A 34 7.44 2.27 -13.12
C THR A 34 6.60 2.70 -11.93
N VAL A 35 5.27 2.66 -12.06
CA VAL A 35 4.35 2.99 -10.97
C VAL A 35 4.53 1.99 -9.82
N ALA A 36 4.56 0.69 -10.13
CA ALA A 36 4.76 -0.36 -9.14
C ALA A 36 6.10 -0.21 -8.41
N ALA A 37 7.19 0.00 -9.16
CA ALA A 37 8.52 0.18 -8.57
C ALA A 37 8.59 1.38 -7.62
N LEU A 38 7.99 2.52 -7.99
CA LEU A 38 7.93 3.70 -7.11
C LEU A 38 7.10 3.45 -5.86
N ALA A 39 6.00 2.71 -5.97
CA ALA A 39 5.18 2.32 -4.83
C ALA A 39 5.97 1.42 -3.86
N ASP A 40 6.73 0.45 -4.38
CA ASP A 40 7.60 -0.43 -3.59
C ASP A 40 8.71 0.34 -2.87
N GLU A 41 9.38 1.26 -3.57
CA GLU A 41 10.42 2.11 -2.99
C GLU A 41 9.88 2.92 -1.81
N ILE A 42 8.68 3.47 -1.94
CA ILE A 42 8.05 4.24 -0.87
C ILE A 42 7.66 3.32 0.29
N ALA A 43 7.01 2.18 0.03
CA ALA A 43 6.66 1.24 1.08
C ALA A 43 7.89 0.80 1.89
N LEU A 44 8.99 0.50 1.21
CA LEU A 44 10.28 0.16 1.82
C LEU A 44 10.86 1.33 2.64
N GLY A 45 10.78 2.55 2.12
CA GLY A 45 11.24 3.77 2.81
C GLY A 45 10.48 4.08 4.12
N PHE A 46 9.26 3.58 4.25
CA PHE A 46 8.44 3.65 5.47
C PHE A 46 8.57 2.39 6.35
N ASN A 47 9.65 1.62 6.19
CA ASN A 47 9.93 0.40 6.93
C ASN A 47 8.89 -0.72 6.72
N GLY A 48 8.15 -0.71 5.62
CA GLY A 48 7.25 -1.80 5.25
C GLY A 48 8.00 -3.13 5.11
N GLN A 49 7.39 -4.21 5.59
CA GLN A 49 7.87 -5.58 5.45
C GLN A 49 6.93 -6.37 4.54
N ILE A 50 7.46 -7.21 3.66
CA ILE A 50 6.66 -8.00 2.72
C ILE A 50 5.98 -9.17 3.47
N GLU A 51 4.66 -9.32 3.34
CA GLU A 51 3.87 -10.38 4.01
C GLU A 51 3.26 -11.44 3.07
N GLY A 52 3.08 -11.13 1.78
CA GLY A 52 2.39 -11.99 0.80
C GLY A 52 3.13 -12.05 -0.54
N PRO A 53 2.70 -12.90 -1.51
CA PRO A 53 3.49 -13.20 -2.69
C PRO A 53 3.90 -11.94 -3.46
N ALA A 54 5.21 -11.83 -3.67
CA ALA A 54 5.85 -10.75 -4.41
C ALA A 54 5.96 -11.12 -5.90
N TYR A 55 5.15 -10.47 -6.72
CA TYR A 55 5.53 -10.11 -8.09
C TYR A 55 5.19 -8.63 -8.24
N THR A 56 6.00 -7.69 -7.71
CA THR A 56 7.34 -7.45 -8.26
C THR A 56 8.28 -6.65 -7.36
N LEU A 57 9.59 -6.77 -7.66
CA LEU A 57 10.57 -5.67 -7.69
C LEU A 57 10.91 -5.34 -9.17
N SER A 58 9.90 -4.97 -9.99
CA SER A 58 9.96 -4.64 -11.45
C SER A 58 9.77 -5.75 -12.53
N GLY A 59 8.74 -6.62 -12.51
CA GLY A 59 8.44 -7.45 -13.71
C GLY A 59 7.37 -8.56 -13.69
N GLY A 60 6.22 -8.40 -13.05
CA GLY A 60 5.18 -9.42 -12.90
C GLY A 60 3.85 -8.84 -12.37
N ALA A 61 2.74 -9.54 -12.59
CA ALA A 61 1.40 -8.94 -12.53
C ALA A 61 0.70 -8.98 -11.14
N ALA A 62 1.37 -9.39 -10.05
CA ALA A 62 0.69 -9.66 -8.77
C ALA A 62 1.06 -8.64 -7.68
N PRO A 63 0.09 -7.90 -7.10
CA PRO A 63 0.41 -6.84 -6.14
C PRO A 63 1.21 -7.34 -4.93
N THR A 64 2.22 -6.58 -4.49
CA THR A 64 3.04 -6.90 -3.31
C THR A 64 2.34 -6.40 -2.06
N GLN A 65 2.14 -7.25 -1.06
CA GLN A 65 1.53 -6.88 0.23
C GLN A 65 2.61 -6.51 1.26
N TRP A 66 2.42 -5.37 1.92
CA TRP A 66 3.34 -4.76 2.88
C TRP A 66 2.68 -4.54 4.23
N ARG A 67 3.36 -4.89 5.32
CA ARG A 67 3.01 -4.56 6.70
C ARG A 67 3.92 -3.47 7.24
N PHE A 68 3.34 -2.42 7.78
CA PHE A 68 4.05 -1.28 8.33
C PHE A 68 4.26 -1.42 9.85
N PRO A 69 5.16 -0.62 10.46
CA PRO A 69 5.47 -0.71 11.89
C PRO A 69 4.27 -0.55 12.83
N ASP A 70 3.23 0.17 12.42
CA ASP A 70 1.98 0.34 13.20
C ASP A 70 1.00 -0.84 13.04
N GLY A 71 1.33 -1.82 12.21
CA GLY A 71 0.47 -2.95 11.90
C GLY A 71 -0.46 -2.72 10.72
N SER A 72 -0.51 -1.53 10.14
CA SER A 72 -1.29 -1.26 8.92
C SER A 72 -0.73 -2.01 7.72
N VAL A 73 -1.58 -2.25 6.72
CA VAL A 73 -1.24 -3.01 5.51
C VAL A 73 -1.52 -2.18 4.26
N ALA A 74 -0.62 -2.30 3.28
CA ALA A 74 -0.85 -1.79 1.94
C ALA A 74 -0.47 -2.82 0.88
N ARG A 75 -1.03 -2.65 -0.31
CA ARG A 75 -0.67 -3.37 -1.52
C ARG A 75 -0.08 -2.40 -2.54
N THR A 76 1.06 -2.76 -3.10
CA THR A 76 1.68 -2.01 -4.20
C THR A 76 1.49 -2.77 -5.52
N GLY A 77 1.39 -2.04 -6.62
CA GLY A 77 1.29 -2.63 -7.95
C GLY A 77 1.21 -1.58 -9.05
N GLN A 78 0.77 -2.00 -10.24
CA GLN A 78 0.69 -1.13 -11.43
C GLN A 78 -0.19 0.13 -11.27
N PHE A 79 -1.09 0.14 -10.29
CA PHE A 79 -1.96 1.28 -9.99
C PHE A 79 -1.44 2.14 -8.84
N GLY A 80 -0.28 1.80 -8.27
CA GLY A 80 0.34 2.51 -7.16
C GLY A 80 0.19 1.76 -5.85
N LEU A 81 0.04 2.52 -4.77
CA LEU A 81 -0.10 2.02 -3.41
C LEU A 81 -1.55 2.17 -2.93
N ASP A 82 -2.18 1.04 -2.61
CA ASP A 82 -3.54 0.95 -2.08
C ASP A 82 -3.52 0.39 -0.65
N MET A 83 -4.42 0.83 0.22
CA MET A 83 -4.48 0.34 1.60
C MET A 83 -5.48 -0.82 1.68
N ASP A 84 -5.16 -1.86 2.44
CA ASP A 84 -6.17 -2.86 2.82
C ASP A 84 -6.98 -2.27 3.98
N ASP A 85 -8.12 -1.66 3.65
CA ASP A 85 -9.14 -1.21 4.63
C ASP A 85 -9.92 -2.40 5.19
N ASP A 86 -9.23 -3.44 5.70
CA ASP A 86 -9.84 -4.48 6.54
C ASP A 86 -10.12 -3.96 7.97
N GLU A 87 -10.64 -2.73 8.07
CA GLU A 87 -11.43 -2.23 9.21
C GLU A 87 -12.91 -2.69 9.11
N ALA A 88 -13.20 -3.76 8.33
CA ALA A 88 -14.56 -4.22 8.05
C ALA A 88 -14.96 -5.60 8.61
N ASP A 89 -14.11 -6.32 9.37
CA ASP A 89 -14.50 -7.65 9.91
C ASP A 89 -14.28 -7.86 11.43
N HIS A 90 -14.02 -6.80 12.21
CA HIS A 90 -14.09 -6.87 13.68
C HIS A 90 -15.27 -6.06 14.23
N GLY A 91 -16.49 -6.43 13.82
CA GLY A 91 -17.72 -5.76 14.28
C GLY A 91 -19.00 -6.62 14.38
N LEU A 92 -18.98 -7.89 13.98
CA LEU A 92 -20.13 -8.80 14.08
C LEU A 92 -19.83 -10.05 14.92
N ALA A 93 -19.06 -9.89 16.01
CA ALA A 93 -19.23 -10.75 17.19
C ALA A 93 -20.51 -10.31 17.94
N ARG A 94 -21.67 -10.50 17.30
CA ARG A 94 -22.96 -10.38 17.99
C ARG A 94 -23.06 -11.59 18.91
N GLY A 95 -22.98 -11.33 20.22
CA GLY A 95 -23.21 -12.30 21.25
C GLY A 95 -24.59 -12.96 21.16
N GLU A 96 -24.65 -14.09 21.87
CA GLU A 96 -25.85 -14.66 22.49
C GLU A 96 -26.94 -15.23 21.55
N ALA A 97 -26.95 -16.56 21.43
CA ALA A 97 -28.06 -17.37 21.97
C ALA A 97 -27.69 -18.86 21.87
N ALA A 98 -27.07 -19.37 22.93
CA ALA A 98 -27.25 -20.75 23.33
C ALA A 98 -28.39 -20.76 24.36
N GLN A 99 -29.60 -21.09 23.92
CA GLN A 99 -30.63 -21.83 24.66
C GLN A 99 -31.86 -22.05 23.77
#